data_AF-A0A101V9K1-F1
#
_entry.id   AF-A0A101V9K1-F1
#
_cell.length_a   1.000
_cell.length_b   1.000
_cell.length_c   1.000
_cell.angle_alpha   90.00
_cell.angle_beta   90.00
_cell.angle_gamma   90.00
#
_symmetry.space_group_name_H-M   'P 1'
#
loop_
_entity.id
_entity.type
_entity.pdbx_description
1 polymer ?
#
loop_
_entity_poly.entity_id
_entity_poly.type
_entity_poly.pdbx_seq_one_letter_code
_entity_poly.pdbx_strand_id
1 'polypeptide(L)'
;MFKKNEEGSAMIVAILVVLVLTLLGTALWNYSMADTIQTAREEKRMQAYYLARSGAEAVAENIVNDTDKLILKELDNLGGTIEPAPSYLDGSTNRYFEVKIERQDSRTLLIESIGTVDDLSQKVTVKLVGDSTGGFFNMTLLAKGDITFSGNKYTIDGSVGSAKSEDEDPFIGQHLPDDLVYDVYHPFPRIVIPSFSDEVLEEFQPLEDYSLGNTETDIIDENTIADSFDIRGTLTFSPTGNEDMYVIVDEDFVLKSNLTVDTSLGDVYIICDGNFNHDGTIEVYGGGNLIIYANYYVSSGNSTTITKHDSLPNAQIFVWVFGPNGLDLGGTVEASGGFYADIGDASIKGTITLSGSVIANNIKVTGDSTVNSEELEDEGVAPDVVEEYRISIWGD
;
A
#
# COMPACT_ATOMS: atom_id res chain seq x y z
N MET A 1 -74.27 24.54 77.28
CA MET A 1 -73.56 25.00 76.07
C MET A 1 -72.07 24.86 76.35
N PHE A 2 -71.48 23.70 76.03
CA PHE A 2 -70.10 23.37 76.37
C PHE A 2 -69.18 23.73 75.19
N LYS A 3 -68.45 24.85 75.27
CA LYS A 3 -67.26 25.07 74.44
C LYS A 3 -66.12 24.28 75.09
N LYS A 4 -65.77 23.14 74.47
CA LYS A 4 -64.64 22.29 74.86
C LYS A 4 -63.32 23.01 74.55
N ASN A 5 -62.39 22.97 75.50
CA ASN A 5 -61.02 23.45 75.37
C ASN A 5 -60.25 22.59 74.35
N GLU A 6 -60.05 23.09 73.14
CA GLU A 6 -59.24 22.48 72.06
C GLU A 6 -57.86 23.15 71.91
N GLU A 7 -57.50 24.11 72.79
CA GLU A 7 -56.25 24.90 72.66
C GLU A 7 -54.96 24.06 72.79
N GLY A 8 -55.04 22.85 73.36
CA GLY A 8 -53.91 21.91 73.44
C GLY A 8 -53.71 21.02 72.21
N SER A 9 -54.77 20.72 71.44
CA SER A 9 -54.69 19.81 70.29
C SER A 9 -54.02 20.48 69.08
N ALA A 10 -54.22 21.79 68.92
CA ALA A 10 -53.59 22.59 67.85
C ALA A 10 -52.06 22.60 67.91
N MET A 11 -51.47 22.67 69.12
CA MET A 11 -50.01 22.65 69.30
C MET A 11 -49.40 21.30 68.87
N ILE A 12 -50.05 20.19 69.23
CA ILE A 12 -49.60 18.83 68.87
C ILE A 12 -49.66 18.64 67.35
N VAL A 13 -50.74 19.10 66.70
CA VAL A 13 -50.88 19.02 65.24
C VAL A 13 -49.82 19.85 64.54
N ALA A 14 -49.53 21.07 65.01
CA ALA A 14 -48.49 21.92 64.42
C ALA A 14 -47.10 21.25 64.49
N ILE A 15 -46.76 20.63 65.63
CA ILE A 15 -45.49 19.88 65.78
C ILE A 15 -45.44 18.69 64.82
N LEU A 16 -46.55 17.96 64.66
CA LEU A 16 -46.63 16.83 63.75
C LEU A 16 -46.49 17.26 62.29
N VAL A 17 -47.13 18.36 61.88
CA VAL A 17 -46.98 18.95 60.55
C VAL A 17 -45.54 19.39 60.30
N VAL A 18 -44.93 20.09 61.26
CA VAL A 18 -43.52 20.49 61.16
C VAL A 18 -42.63 19.27 61.00
N LEU A 19 -42.79 18.24 61.83
CA LEU A 19 -42.01 16.99 61.75
C LEU A 19 -42.11 16.33 60.37
N VAL A 20 -43.32 16.22 59.80
CA VAL A 20 -43.54 15.66 58.47
C VAL A 20 -42.85 16.51 57.40
N LEU A 21 -42.93 17.84 57.50
CA LEU A 21 -42.23 18.75 56.58
C LEU A 21 -40.72 18.65 56.69
N THR A 22 -40.15 18.48 57.90
CA THR A 22 -38.69 18.30 58.06
C THR A 22 -38.21 16.97 57.47
N LEU A 23 -38.98 15.90 57.63
CA LEU A 23 -38.68 14.59 57.03
C LEU A 23 -38.73 14.67 55.50
N LEU A 24 -39.76 15.32 54.94
CA LEU A 24 -39.88 15.51 53.51
C LEU A 24 -38.76 16.41 52.96
N GLY A 25 -38.43 17.49 53.66
CA GLY A 25 -37.33 18.39 53.30
C GLY A 25 -35.97 17.68 53.28
N THR A 26 -35.69 16.87 54.30
CA THR A 26 -34.45 16.07 54.35
C THR A 26 -34.39 15.03 53.23
N ALA A 27 -35.51 14.37 52.92
CA ALA A 27 -35.58 13.40 51.84
C ALA A 27 -35.31 14.05 50.47
N LEU A 28 -35.91 15.21 50.20
CA LEU A 28 -35.68 15.98 48.97
C LEU A 28 -34.23 16.46 48.85
N TRP A 29 -33.62 16.92 49.95
CA TRP A 29 -32.21 17.30 49.96
C TRP A 29 -31.33 16.12 49.57
N ASN A 30 -31.49 14.97 50.24
CA ASN A 30 -30.67 13.79 49.96
C ASN A 30 -30.79 13.34 48.49
N TYR A 31 -32.00 13.41 47.92
CA TYR A 31 -32.21 13.11 46.50
C TYR A 31 -31.49 14.11 45.59
N SER A 32 -31.66 15.42 45.81
CA SER A 32 -30.99 16.46 45.02
C SER A 32 -29.46 16.39 45.09
N MET A 33 -28.92 16.05 46.26
CA MET A 33 -27.48 15.89 46.45
C MET A 33 -26.96 14.64 45.74
N ALA A 34 -27.72 13.54 45.74
CA ALA A 34 -27.38 12.33 44.99
C ALA A 34 -27.33 12.61 43.47
N ASP A 35 -28.34 13.30 42.93
CA ASP A 35 -28.38 13.67 41.51
C ASP A 35 -27.21 14.58 41.12
N THR A 36 -26.85 15.53 41.98
CA THR A 36 -25.71 16.44 41.74
C THR A 36 -24.38 15.68 41.71
N ILE A 37 -24.17 14.75 42.64
CA ILE A 37 -22.96 13.91 42.68
C ILE A 37 -22.90 12.99 41.46
N GLN A 38 -24.02 12.40 41.08
CA GLN A 38 -24.10 11.56 39.89
C GLN A 38 -23.80 12.35 38.63
N THR A 39 -24.40 13.54 38.47
CA THR A 39 -24.17 14.44 37.33
C THR A 39 -22.69 14.84 37.25
N ALA A 40 -22.06 15.21 38.38
CA ALA A 40 -20.65 15.56 38.42
C ALA A 40 -19.73 14.38 38.03
N ARG A 41 -20.10 13.15 38.42
CA ARG A 41 -19.36 11.93 38.01
C ARG A 41 -19.56 11.62 36.52
N GLU A 42 -20.77 11.77 36.01
CA GLU A 42 -21.08 11.58 34.59
C GLU A 42 -20.34 12.60 33.72
N GLU A 43 -20.28 13.86 34.15
CA GLU A 43 -19.51 14.91 33.48
C GLU A 43 -18.02 14.54 33.42
N LYS A 44 -17.41 14.17 34.55
CA LYS A 44 -16.00 13.73 34.60
C LYS A 44 -15.73 12.50 33.74
N ARG A 45 -16.64 11.52 33.75
CA ARG A 45 -16.55 10.34 32.90
C ARG A 45 -16.55 10.71 31.42
N MET A 46 -17.42 11.63 31.02
CA MET A 46 -17.49 12.13 29.66
C MET A 46 -16.23 12.90 29.26
N GLN A 47 -15.67 13.72 30.16
CA GLN A 47 -14.39 14.40 29.94
C GLN A 47 -13.24 13.40 29.75
N ALA A 48 -13.16 12.36 30.59
CA ALA A 48 -12.17 11.29 30.47
C ALA A 48 -12.30 10.52 29.15
N TYR A 49 -13.53 10.26 28.69
CA TYR A 49 -13.80 9.63 27.39
C TYR A 49 -13.30 10.48 26.22
N TYR A 50 -13.65 11.77 26.18
CA TYR A 50 -13.19 12.66 25.10
C TYR A 50 -11.67 12.82 25.09
N LEU A 51 -11.04 12.78 26.28
CA LEU A 51 -9.60 12.83 26.41
C LEU A 51 -8.93 11.58 25.84
N ALA A 52 -9.45 10.38 26.17
CA ALA A 52 -9.01 9.11 25.59
C ALA A 52 -9.20 9.10 24.07
N ARG A 53 -10.38 9.49 23.59
CA ARG A 53 -10.70 9.53 22.16
C ARG A 53 -9.74 10.46 21.40
N SER A 54 -9.50 11.65 21.92
CA SER A 54 -8.60 12.62 21.26
C SER A 54 -7.16 12.11 21.20
N GLY A 55 -6.70 11.40 22.25
CA GLY A 55 -5.38 10.77 22.26
C GLY A 55 -5.25 9.67 21.22
N ALA A 56 -6.24 8.79 21.13
CA ALA A 56 -6.28 7.73 20.12
C ALA A 56 -6.38 8.31 18.69
N GLU A 57 -7.19 9.34 18.48
CA GLU A 57 -7.38 10.01 17.19
C GLU A 57 -6.10 10.71 16.72
N ALA A 58 -5.42 11.45 17.61
CA ALA A 58 -4.19 12.15 17.28
C ALA A 58 -3.06 11.18 16.90
N VAL A 59 -2.94 10.03 17.60
CA VAL A 59 -1.95 9.00 17.28
C VAL A 59 -2.31 8.26 16.00
N ALA A 60 -3.59 7.90 15.82
CA ALA A 60 -4.06 7.29 14.59
C ALA A 60 -3.79 8.20 13.39
N GLU A 61 -4.17 9.47 13.47
CA GLU A 61 -3.93 10.47 12.42
C GLU A 61 -2.43 10.66 12.15
N ASN A 62 -1.60 10.63 13.19
CA ASN A 62 -0.15 10.67 13.02
C ASN A 62 0.34 9.44 12.24
N ILE A 63 -0.04 8.22 12.64
CA ILE A 63 0.35 6.99 11.93
C ILE A 63 -0.12 6.99 10.47
N VAL A 64 -1.34 7.45 10.20
CA VAL A 64 -1.90 7.50 8.84
C VAL A 64 -1.21 8.54 7.97
N ASN A 65 -0.85 9.70 8.54
CA ASN A 65 -0.27 10.82 7.78
C ASN A 65 1.27 10.89 7.85
N ASP A 66 1.92 10.04 8.64
CA ASP A 66 3.38 10.06 8.84
C ASP A 66 4.10 9.51 7.61
N THR A 67 4.58 10.44 6.78
CA THR A 67 5.35 10.12 5.56
C THR A 67 6.68 9.43 5.88
N ASP A 68 7.28 9.72 7.04
CA ASP A 68 8.60 9.18 7.43
C ASP A 68 8.49 7.82 8.16
N LYS A 69 7.25 7.39 8.47
CA LYS A 69 6.91 6.14 9.18
C LYS A 69 7.69 5.95 10.48
N LEU A 70 7.97 7.04 11.20
CA LEU A 70 8.82 7.01 12.40
C LEU A 70 8.21 6.12 13.49
N ILE A 71 6.89 6.19 13.68
CA ILE A 71 6.18 5.37 14.67
C ILE A 71 6.25 3.89 14.30
N LEU A 72 6.11 3.55 13.01
CA LEU A 72 6.18 2.15 12.55
C LEU A 72 7.60 1.60 12.73
N LYS A 73 8.63 2.39 12.37
CA LYS A 73 10.04 2.02 12.58
C LYS A 73 10.35 1.80 14.06
N GLU A 74 9.86 2.68 14.95
CA GLU A 74 10.02 2.52 16.39
C GLU A 74 9.31 1.27 16.91
N LEU A 75 8.10 1.00 16.42
CA LEU A 75 7.34 -0.20 16.76
C LEU A 75 8.09 -1.49 16.39
N ASP A 76 8.68 -1.53 15.20
CA ASP A 76 9.46 -2.68 14.73
C ASP A 76 10.74 -2.86 15.55
N ASN A 77 11.42 -1.77 15.91
CA ASN A 77 12.59 -1.78 16.79
C ASN A 77 12.29 -2.27 18.21
N LEU A 78 11.08 -2.01 18.71
CA LEU A 78 10.63 -2.40 20.06
C LEU A 78 9.93 -3.77 20.08
N GLY A 79 9.87 -4.49 18.96
CA GLY A 79 9.27 -5.82 18.89
C GLY A 79 7.74 -5.81 18.83
N GLY A 80 7.13 -4.75 18.29
CA GLY A 80 5.70 -4.68 17.97
C GLY A 80 4.84 -3.99 19.03
N THR A 81 5.41 -3.37 20.07
CA THR A 81 4.63 -2.66 21.10
C THR A 81 5.32 -1.38 21.56
N ILE A 82 4.57 -0.28 21.60
CA ILE A 82 4.96 0.97 22.24
C ILE A 82 4.16 1.08 23.55
N GLU A 83 4.89 1.11 24.66
CA GLU A 83 4.32 1.19 26.01
C GLU A 83 3.69 2.56 26.30
N PRO A 84 2.60 2.61 27.09
CA PRO A 84 1.90 3.84 27.37
C PRO A 84 2.74 4.84 28.18
N ALA A 85 2.72 6.10 27.76
CA ALA A 85 3.31 7.22 28.48
C ALA A 85 2.28 8.35 28.71
N PRO A 86 2.21 8.94 29.92
CA PRO A 86 1.22 9.95 30.25
C PRO A 86 1.54 11.30 29.59
N SER A 87 0.57 11.82 28.85
CA SER A 87 0.56 13.16 28.27
C SER A 87 -0.37 14.07 29.08
N TYR A 88 0.23 14.98 29.84
CA TYR A 88 -0.49 15.89 30.74
C TYR A 88 -0.97 17.14 29.99
N LEU A 89 -2.25 17.50 30.18
CA LEU A 89 -2.80 18.75 29.66
C LEU A 89 -2.51 19.91 30.63
N ASP A 90 -2.06 21.03 30.09
CA ASP A 90 -1.84 22.30 30.84
C ASP A 90 -0.93 22.17 32.08
N GLY A 91 -0.05 21.16 32.12
CA GLY A 91 0.80 20.87 33.28
C GLY A 91 0.05 20.35 34.51
N SER A 92 -1.23 19.99 34.38
CA SER A 92 -2.04 19.41 35.46
C SER A 92 -1.79 17.91 35.59
N THR A 93 -1.45 17.44 36.79
CA THR A 93 -1.26 16.01 37.08
C THR A 93 -2.56 15.21 37.08
N ASN A 94 -3.71 15.89 37.11
CA ASN A 94 -5.02 15.25 37.29
C ASN A 94 -5.79 15.09 35.97
N ARG A 95 -5.25 15.56 34.84
CA ARG A 95 -5.89 15.49 33.53
C ARG A 95 -4.86 15.10 32.47
N TYR A 96 -4.87 13.83 32.11
CA TYR A 96 -3.91 13.27 31.17
C TYR A 96 -4.52 12.12 30.38
N PHE A 97 -3.88 11.77 29.27
CA PHE A 97 -4.13 10.52 28.57
C PHE A 97 -2.84 9.74 28.39
N GLU A 98 -2.98 8.44 28.26
CA GLU A 98 -1.92 7.50 27.90
C GLU A 98 -2.34 6.80 26.60
N VAL A 99 -1.39 6.53 25.71
CA VAL A 99 -1.64 5.78 24.47
C VAL A 99 -0.67 4.62 24.37
N LYS A 100 -1.20 3.41 24.19
CA LYS A 100 -0.46 2.20 23.87
C LYS A 100 -0.73 1.84 22.41
N ILE A 101 0.32 1.44 21.69
CA ILE A 101 0.21 0.95 20.31
C ILE A 101 0.73 -0.49 20.29
N GLU A 102 -0.06 -1.42 19.77
CA GLU A 102 0.29 -2.83 19.70
C GLU A 102 0.03 -3.35 18.28
N ARG A 103 1.07 -3.94 17.67
CA ARG A 103 0.95 -4.66 16.41
C ARG A 103 0.38 -6.05 16.69
N GLN A 104 -0.82 -6.35 16.21
CA GLN A 104 -1.42 -7.68 16.37
C GLN A 104 -0.95 -8.66 15.29
N ASP A 105 -0.78 -8.15 14.07
CA ASP A 105 -0.25 -8.87 12.91
C ASP A 105 0.45 -7.87 11.97
N SER A 106 0.90 -8.31 10.80
CA SER A 106 1.60 -7.42 9.85
C SER A 106 0.78 -6.21 9.40
N ARG A 107 -0.55 -6.25 9.50
CA ARG A 107 -1.46 -5.23 8.94
C ARG A 107 -2.33 -4.55 9.98
N THR A 108 -2.43 -5.09 11.18
CA THR A 108 -3.34 -4.62 12.20
C THR A 108 -2.58 -3.95 13.33
N LEU A 109 -2.84 -2.66 13.53
CA LEU A 109 -2.41 -1.94 14.72
C LEU A 109 -3.61 -1.68 15.63
N LEU A 110 -3.43 -1.97 16.92
CA LEU A 110 -4.37 -1.65 17.97
C LEU A 110 -3.83 -0.46 18.76
N ILE A 111 -4.57 0.65 18.73
CA ILE A 111 -4.27 1.84 19.52
C ILE A 111 -5.23 1.88 20.69
N GLU A 112 -4.71 1.77 21.90
CA GLU A 112 -5.49 1.88 23.13
C GLU A 112 -5.16 3.20 23.81
N SER A 113 -6.15 4.05 24.04
CA SER A 113 -5.97 5.27 24.82
C SER A 113 -6.78 5.25 26.10
N ILE A 114 -6.15 5.64 27.21
CA ILE A 114 -6.80 5.79 28.52
C ILE A 114 -6.73 7.26 28.91
N GLY A 115 -7.89 7.92 28.98
CA GLY A 115 -8.02 9.29 29.46
C GLY A 115 -8.44 9.31 30.92
N THR A 116 -7.79 10.14 31.75
CA THR A 116 -8.04 10.25 33.19
C THR A 116 -8.36 11.69 33.58
N VAL A 117 -9.43 11.87 34.37
CA VAL A 117 -9.84 13.14 34.97
C VAL A 117 -10.07 12.92 36.47
N ASP A 118 -9.16 13.44 37.29
CA ASP A 118 -9.03 13.14 38.72
C ASP A 118 -8.88 11.64 39.01
N ASP A 119 -9.91 10.98 39.53
CA ASP A 119 -9.97 9.57 39.90
C ASP A 119 -10.78 8.71 38.92
N LEU A 120 -11.28 9.31 37.83
CA LEU A 120 -12.10 8.65 36.83
C LEU A 120 -11.32 8.50 35.52
N SER A 121 -11.23 7.27 35.04
CA SER A 121 -10.59 6.94 33.76
C SER A 121 -11.60 6.31 32.80
N GLN A 122 -11.42 6.55 31.50
CA GLN A 122 -12.12 5.85 30.41
C GLN A 122 -11.09 5.36 29.38
N LYS A 123 -11.36 4.20 28.80
CA LYS A 123 -10.53 3.60 27.75
C LYS A 123 -11.27 3.72 26.42
N VAL A 124 -10.54 3.97 25.35
CA VAL A 124 -11.00 3.93 23.96
C VAL A 124 -10.00 3.10 23.16
N THR A 125 -10.50 2.28 22.25
CA THR A 125 -9.65 1.46 21.38
C THR A 125 -9.95 1.76 19.91
N VAL A 126 -8.90 2.03 19.15
CA VAL A 126 -8.95 2.22 17.69
C VAL A 126 -8.19 1.09 17.03
N LYS A 127 -8.84 0.44 16.05
CA LYS A 127 -8.20 -0.56 15.21
C LYS A 127 -7.84 0.07 13.87
N LEU A 128 -6.54 0.24 13.63
CA LEU A 128 -6.03 0.55 12.31
C LEU A 128 -5.77 -0.75 11.55
N VAL A 129 -6.24 -0.80 10.31
CA VAL A 129 -5.92 -1.87 9.37
C VAL A 129 -5.19 -1.22 8.22
N GLY A 130 -3.96 -1.65 7.99
CA GLY A 130 -3.18 -1.31 6.81
C GLY A 130 -3.84 -1.94 5.60
N ASP A 131 -4.18 -1.12 4.61
CA ASP A 131 -4.50 -1.57 3.26
C ASP A 131 -3.18 -1.94 2.58
N SER A 132 -2.54 -3.04 3.00
CA SER A 132 -1.54 -3.73 2.17
C SER A 132 -2.15 -5.05 1.73
N THR A 133 -3.00 -4.98 0.71
CA THR A 133 -3.44 -6.17 0.01
C THR A 133 -2.22 -6.78 -0.69
N GLY A 134 -1.52 -7.73 -0.07
CA GLY A 134 -0.36 -8.40 -0.70
C GLY A 134 0.78 -7.44 -1.07
N GLY A 135 1.80 -7.93 -1.78
CA GLY A 135 2.80 -7.06 -2.40
C GLY A 135 2.16 -6.04 -3.35
N PHE A 136 2.93 -5.08 -3.82
CA PHE A 136 2.53 -4.15 -4.88
C PHE A 136 1.92 -4.86 -6.10
N PHE A 137 2.36 -6.09 -6.41
CA PHE A 137 1.83 -6.91 -7.50
C PHE A 137 0.91 -8.06 -7.03
N ASN A 138 -0.07 -7.76 -6.17
CA ASN A 138 -0.99 -8.77 -5.63
C ASN A 138 -2.21 -9.10 -6.52
N MET A 139 -2.46 -8.33 -7.57
CA MET A 139 -3.57 -8.53 -8.50
C MET A 139 -3.04 -8.87 -9.88
N THR A 140 -3.78 -9.68 -10.63
CA THR A 140 -3.39 -10.06 -12.00
C THR A 140 -3.44 -8.85 -12.93
N LEU A 141 -4.50 -8.05 -12.82
CA LEU A 141 -4.63 -6.78 -13.52
C LEU A 141 -5.15 -5.73 -12.54
N LEU A 142 -4.51 -4.57 -12.49
CA LEU A 142 -4.95 -3.45 -11.64
C LEU A 142 -4.86 -2.14 -12.43
N ALA A 143 -5.97 -1.43 -12.56
CA ALA A 143 -5.98 -0.12 -13.19
C ALA A 143 -6.39 0.99 -12.23
N LYS A 144 -5.81 2.17 -12.41
CA LYS A 144 -6.31 3.40 -11.78
C LYS A 144 -7.67 3.83 -12.37
N GLY A 145 -7.85 3.58 -13.66
CA GLY A 145 -9.02 3.91 -14.45
C GLY A 145 -9.72 2.66 -14.98
N ASP A 146 -10.03 2.67 -16.28
CA ASP A 146 -10.86 1.65 -16.90
C ASP A 146 -10.05 0.42 -17.31
N ILE A 147 -10.68 -0.76 -17.23
CA ILE A 147 -10.18 -2.01 -17.78
C ILE A 147 -11.12 -2.47 -18.89
N THR A 148 -10.64 -2.42 -20.12
CA THR A 148 -11.42 -2.80 -21.31
C THR A 148 -10.97 -4.15 -21.84
N PHE A 149 -11.91 -5.09 -21.92
CA PHE A 149 -11.74 -6.38 -22.56
C PHE A 149 -12.46 -6.40 -23.91
N SER A 150 -11.69 -6.59 -24.99
CA SER A 150 -12.24 -6.69 -26.35
C SER A 150 -11.59 -7.81 -27.14
N GLY A 151 -12.31 -8.92 -27.28
CA GLY A 151 -11.83 -10.11 -27.96
C GLY A 151 -12.87 -11.21 -27.82
N ASN A 152 -12.76 -12.26 -28.63
CA ASN A 152 -13.70 -13.38 -28.53
C ASN A 152 -13.24 -14.43 -27.50
N LYS A 153 -11.96 -14.43 -27.13
CA LYS A 153 -11.37 -15.43 -26.22
C LYS A 153 -10.27 -14.78 -25.40
N TYR A 154 -10.52 -14.51 -24.14
CA TYR A 154 -9.44 -14.25 -23.19
C TYR A 154 -9.70 -15.02 -21.92
N THR A 155 -8.63 -15.31 -21.20
CA THR A 155 -8.67 -15.99 -19.91
C THR A 155 -7.87 -15.16 -18.93
N ILE A 156 -8.49 -14.71 -17.85
CA ILE A 156 -7.79 -14.07 -16.74
C ILE A 156 -7.96 -14.98 -15.53
N ASP A 157 -6.87 -15.52 -15.03
CA ASP A 157 -6.83 -16.36 -13.83
C ASP A 157 -6.25 -15.55 -12.67
N GLY A 158 -7.13 -15.00 -11.83
CA GLY A 158 -6.79 -14.18 -10.68
C GLY A 158 -7.61 -12.88 -10.62
N SER A 159 -7.33 -12.07 -9.59
CA SER A 159 -8.13 -10.88 -9.29
C SER A 159 -7.86 -9.73 -10.28
N VAL A 160 -8.93 -9.04 -10.68
CA VAL A 160 -8.88 -7.87 -11.56
C VAL A 160 -9.46 -6.67 -10.82
N GLY A 161 -8.63 -5.68 -10.54
CA GLY A 161 -8.96 -4.51 -9.74
C GLY A 161 -9.06 -3.21 -10.53
N SER A 162 -9.99 -2.33 -10.15
CA SER A 162 -9.97 -0.92 -10.54
C SER A 162 -10.04 -0.02 -9.31
N ALA A 163 -9.33 1.10 -9.34
CA ALA A 163 -9.45 2.14 -8.32
C ALA A 163 -10.75 2.98 -8.46
N LYS A 164 -11.52 2.79 -9.54
CA LYS A 164 -12.84 3.41 -9.72
C LYS A 164 -13.93 2.65 -8.97
N SER A 165 -15.00 3.36 -8.69
CA SER A 165 -16.17 2.81 -8.00
C SER A 165 -17.03 1.95 -8.92
N GLU A 166 -17.84 1.07 -8.33
CA GLU A 166 -18.80 0.22 -9.07
C GLU A 166 -19.79 1.07 -9.90
N ASP A 167 -20.20 2.23 -9.39
CA ASP A 167 -21.13 3.16 -10.06
C ASP A 167 -20.56 3.74 -11.38
N GLU A 168 -19.24 3.74 -11.54
CA GLU A 168 -18.56 4.22 -12.75
C GLU A 168 -18.43 3.15 -13.85
N ASP A 169 -18.77 1.89 -13.55
CA ASP A 169 -18.67 0.74 -14.44
C ASP A 169 -17.30 0.65 -15.16
N PRO A 170 -16.17 0.55 -14.41
CA PRO A 170 -14.83 0.61 -14.99
C PRO A 170 -14.45 -0.60 -15.84
N PHE A 171 -15.23 -1.68 -15.79
CA PHE A 171 -14.95 -2.93 -16.50
C PHE A 171 -15.80 -3.05 -17.76
N ILE A 172 -15.17 -2.83 -18.92
CA ILE A 172 -15.88 -2.77 -20.20
C ILE A 172 -15.60 -4.03 -21.01
N GLY A 173 -16.59 -4.89 -21.26
CA GLY A 173 -16.40 -6.08 -22.09
C GLY A 173 -17.65 -6.93 -22.26
N GLN A 174 -17.60 -7.89 -23.21
CA GLN A 174 -18.70 -8.85 -23.41
C GLN A 174 -18.68 -10.00 -22.38
N HIS A 175 -17.50 -10.33 -21.84
CA HIS A 175 -17.27 -11.48 -20.97
C HIS A 175 -16.34 -11.12 -19.80
N LEU A 176 -16.83 -10.41 -18.79
CA LEU A 176 -15.95 -9.99 -17.70
C LEU A 176 -15.42 -11.20 -16.89
N PRO A 177 -14.18 -11.13 -16.35
CA PRO A 177 -13.66 -12.09 -15.37
C PRO A 177 -14.57 -12.23 -14.14
N ASP A 178 -14.47 -13.35 -13.43
CA ASP A 178 -15.34 -13.63 -12.27
C ASP A 178 -14.92 -12.85 -11.00
N ASP A 179 -13.63 -12.53 -10.84
CA ASP A 179 -13.08 -11.92 -9.62
C ASP A 179 -12.74 -10.44 -9.85
N LEU A 180 -13.78 -9.62 -10.00
CA LEU A 180 -13.66 -8.17 -10.14
C LEU A 180 -13.67 -7.48 -8.78
N VAL A 181 -12.73 -6.57 -8.56
CA VAL A 181 -12.63 -5.77 -7.35
C VAL A 181 -12.74 -4.28 -7.71
N TYR A 182 -13.68 -3.59 -7.08
CA TYR A 182 -13.93 -2.15 -7.24
C TYR A 182 -13.36 -1.37 -6.06
N ASP A 183 -13.20 -0.06 -6.23
CA ASP A 183 -12.71 0.84 -5.18
C ASP A 183 -11.39 0.36 -4.57
N VAL A 184 -10.54 -0.27 -5.39
CA VAL A 184 -9.28 -0.81 -4.92
C VAL A 184 -8.42 0.34 -4.46
N TYR A 185 -8.16 0.37 -3.15
CA TYR A 185 -7.22 1.31 -2.60
C TYR A 185 -5.80 0.80 -2.81
N HIS A 186 -5.28 1.08 -3.99
CA HIS A 186 -3.90 0.81 -4.32
C HIS A 186 -3.19 2.15 -4.58
N PRO A 187 -2.11 2.45 -3.85
CA PRO A 187 -1.27 3.57 -4.19
C PRO A 187 -0.61 3.31 -5.54
N PHE A 188 -0.61 4.32 -6.39
CA PHE A 188 0.11 4.33 -7.67
C PHE A 188 1.32 5.25 -7.48
N PRO A 189 2.39 4.78 -6.83
CA PRO A 189 3.57 5.59 -6.55
C PRO A 189 4.26 5.97 -7.86
N ARG A 190 4.88 7.15 -7.87
CA ARG A 190 5.72 7.53 -8.99
C ARG A 190 6.96 6.66 -9.03
N ILE A 191 7.37 6.29 -10.24
CA ILE A 191 8.64 5.58 -10.43
C ILE A 191 9.78 6.50 -10.03
N VAL A 192 10.64 6.02 -9.14
CA VAL A 192 11.91 6.67 -8.81
C VAL A 192 13.00 5.92 -9.56
N ILE A 193 13.55 6.56 -10.59
CA ILE A 193 14.66 6.01 -11.35
C ILE A 193 15.93 6.14 -10.50
N PRO A 194 16.76 5.08 -10.39
CA PRO A 194 18.07 5.20 -9.75
C PRO A 194 18.90 6.32 -10.40
N SER A 195 19.44 7.21 -9.58
CA SER A 195 20.30 8.32 -10.04
C SER A 195 21.71 8.14 -9.52
N PHE A 196 22.70 8.37 -10.39
CA PHE A 196 24.12 8.25 -10.08
C PHE A 196 24.78 9.62 -10.06
N SER A 197 25.83 9.80 -9.25
CA SER A 197 26.68 10.98 -9.34
C SER A 197 27.57 10.91 -10.58
N ASP A 198 27.99 12.07 -11.10
CA ASP A 198 28.93 12.14 -12.23
C ASP A 198 30.21 11.30 -11.97
N GLU A 199 30.71 11.29 -10.74
CA GLU A 199 31.88 10.49 -10.34
C GLU A 199 31.65 8.98 -10.49
N VAL A 200 30.45 8.48 -10.18
CA VAL A 200 30.10 7.05 -10.35
C VAL A 200 29.92 6.73 -11.83
N LEU A 201 29.29 7.63 -12.60
CA LEU A 201 29.12 7.45 -14.04
C LEU A 201 30.46 7.42 -14.79
N GLU A 202 31.49 8.11 -14.30
CA GLU A 202 32.85 8.03 -14.86
C GLU A 202 33.50 6.64 -14.71
N GLU A 203 32.99 5.79 -13.81
CA GLU A 203 33.45 4.40 -13.65
C GLU A 203 32.75 3.41 -14.59
N PHE A 204 31.64 3.82 -15.22
CA PHE A 204 30.87 2.94 -16.11
C PHE A 204 31.59 2.79 -17.45
N GLN A 205 31.54 1.60 -18.04
CA GLN A 205 32.07 1.36 -19.37
C GLN A 205 31.23 2.14 -20.40
N PRO A 206 31.81 3.13 -21.11
CA PRO A 206 31.08 3.86 -22.12
C PRO A 206 31.05 3.07 -23.43
N LEU A 207 29.85 2.88 -23.95
CA LEU A 207 29.56 2.45 -25.32
C LEU A 207 28.87 3.63 -26.01
N GLU A 208 29.16 3.92 -27.28
CA GLU A 208 28.37 4.92 -28.03
C GLU A 208 27.08 4.21 -28.51
N ASP A 209 26.92 4.07 -29.83
CA ASP A 209 25.92 3.20 -30.44
C ASP A 209 26.40 1.74 -30.42
N TYR A 210 25.83 0.94 -29.51
CA TYR A 210 26.15 -0.48 -29.43
C TYR A 210 25.24 -1.31 -30.32
N SER A 211 25.82 -2.09 -31.23
CA SER A 211 25.06 -2.92 -32.16
C SER A 211 25.66 -4.32 -32.30
N LEU A 212 24.80 -5.34 -32.30
CA LEU A 212 25.19 -6.73 -32.60
C LEU A 212 24.46 -7.25 -33.83
N GLY A 213 25.22 -7.74 -34.81
CA GLY A 213 24.71 -8.41 -35.99
C GLY A 213 24.10 -9.78 -35.70
N ASN A 214 23.33 -10.32 -36.65
CA ASN A 214 22.51 -11.53 -36.48
C ASN A 214 23.24 -12.81 -35.99
N THR A 215 24.56 -12.90 -36.20
CA THR A 215 25.37 -14.07 -35.83
C THR A 215 26.40 -13.75 -34.76
N GLU A 216 26.40 -12.52 -34.27
CA GLU A 216 27.35 -12.05 -33.27
C GLU A 216 26.86 -12.45 -31.89
N THR A 217 27.82 -12.62 -30.99
CA THR A 217 27.56 -12.90 -29.58
C THR A 217 28.52 -12.08 -28.77
N ASP A 218 28.02 -11.47 -27.71
CA ASP A 218 28.84 -10.67 -26.81
C ASP A 218 28.35 -10.78 -25.37
N ILE A 219 29.23 -10.45 -24.44
CA ILE A 219 28.98 -10.47 -23.01
C ILE A 219 29.39 -9.11 -22.45
N ILE A 220 28.48 -8.49 -21.71
CA ILE A 220 28.76 -7.31 -20.91
C ILE A 220 28.65 -7.72 -19.44
N ASP A 221 29.74 -7.55 -18.71
CA ASP A 221 29.92 -8.04 -17.34
C ASP A 221 30.32 -6.95 -16.33
N GLU A 222 30.27 -5.69 -16.79
CA GLU A 222 30.55 -4.48 -16.02
C GLU A 222 29.43 -3.45 -16.20
N ASN A 223 29.30 -2.51 -15.25
CA ASN A 223 28.36 -1.39 -15.37
C ASN A 223 28.62 -0.60 -16.65
N THR A 224 27.57 -0.31 -17.41
CA THR A 224 27.70 0.20 -18.78
C THR A 224 26.76 1.37 -19.00
N ILE A 225 27.24 2.37 -19.75
CA ILE A 225 26.42 3.47 -20.29
C ILE A 225 26.51 3.45 -21.81
N ALA A 226 25.37 3.55 -22.51
CA ALA A 226 25.31 3.59 -23.95
C ALA A 226 24.37 4.66 -24.48
N ASP A 227 24.67 5.21 -25.67
CA ASP A 227 23.70 6.07 -26.36
C ASP A 227 22.50 5.22 -26.81
N SER A 228 22.76 4.07 -27.45
CA SER A 228 21.72 3.18 -27.96
C SER A 228 22.15 1.71 -28.03
N PHE A 229 21.18 0.80 -28.07
CA PHE A 229 21.38 -0.64 -28.30
C PHE A 229 20.57 -1.13 -29.52
N ASP A 230 21.18 -1.76 -30.54
CA ASP A 230 20.49 -2.54 -31.61
C ASP A 230 21.01 -3.98 -31.64
N ILE A 231 20.33 -4.86 -30.92
CA ILE A 231 20.74 -6.25 -30.70
C ILE A 231 20.00 -7.19 -31.62
N ARG A 232 20.69 -7.67 -32.65
CA ARG A 232 20.18 -8.70 -33.58
C ARG A 232 20.85 -10.05 -33.39
N GLY A 233 21.96 -10.11 -32.67
CA GLY A 233 22.68 -11.32 -32.30
C GLY A 233 22.23 -11.89 -30.95
N THR A 234 23.18 -12.38 -30.16
CA THR A 234 22.95 -12.80 -28.78
C THR A 234 23.78 -11.93 -27.83
N LEU A 235 23.13 -11.26 -26.89
CA LEU A 235 23.80 -10.48 -25.86
C LEU A 235 23.60 -11.16 -24.51
N THR A 236 24.64 -11.19 -23.68
CA THR A 236 24.54 -11.63 -22.29
C THR A 236 24.95 -10.52 -21.33
N PHE A 237 24.10 -10.22 -20.36
CA PHE A 237 24.46 -9.45 -19.17
C PHE A 237 24.79 -10.41 -18.05
N SER A 238 26.01 -10.34 -17.52
CA SER A 238 26.50 -11.26 -16.49
C SER A 238 27.36 -10.49 -15.48
N PRO A 239 26.79 -9.96 -14.39
CA PRO A 239 27.53 -9.22 -13.37
C PRO A 239 28.73 -10.03 -12.89
N THR A 240 29.85 -9.35 -12.70
CA THR A 240 31.03 -9.92 -12.04
C THR A 240 31.19 -9.35 -10.64
N GLY A 241 31.45 -10.22 -9.67
CA GLY A 241 31.41 -9.84 -8.25
C GLY A 241 29.99 -9.91 -7.69
N ASN A 242 29.86 -9.97 -6.36
CA ASN A 242 28.56 -10.05 -5.69
C ASN A 242 27.89 -8.66 -5.60
N GLU A 243 27.77 -7.99 -6.74
CA GLU A 243 27.27 -6.62 -6.85
C GLU A 243 26.22 -6.55 -7.96
N ASP A 244 25.31 -5.58 -7.83
CA ASP A 244 24.30 -5.29 -8.83
C ASP A 244 24.93 -4.70 -10.09
N MET A 245 24.37 -5.02 -11.26
CA MET A 245 24.79 -4.49 -12.55
C MET A 245 23.82 -3.43 -13.06
N TYR A 246 24.35 -2.34 -13.58
CA TYR A 246 23.60 -1.24 -14.17
C TYR A 246 23.95 -1.06 -15.64
N VAL A 247 22.93 -1.06 -16.50
CA VAL A 247 23.02 -0.76 -17.93
C VAL A 247 22.16 0.47 -18.21
N ILE A 248 22.80 1.61 -18.42
CA ILE A 248 22.13 2.90 -18.69
C ILE A 248 22.12 3.13 -20.21
N VAL A 249 20.97 3.50 -20.75
CA VAL A 249 20.76 3.76 -22.19
C VAL A 249 20.03 5.08 -22.38
N ASP A 250 20.71 6.05 -22.99
CA ASP A 250 20.21 7.42 -23.14
C ASP A 250 19.08 7.52 -24.17
N GLU A 251 19.14 6.73 -25.25
CA GLU A 251 18.10 6.67 -26.29
C GLU A 251 17.34 5.33 -26.24
N ASP A 252 17.26 4.62 -27.37
CA ASP A 252 16.45 3.42 -27.51
C ASP A 252 17.25 2.13 -27.25
N PHE A 253 16.60 1.17 -26.57
CA PHE A 253 17.05 -0.22 -26.48
C PHE A 253 16.24 -1.07 -27.44
N VAL A 254 16.84 -1.55 -28.53
CA VAL A 254 16.19 -2.36 -29.57
C VAL A 254 16.72 -3.80 -29.52
N LEU A 255 15.88 -4.73 -29.07
CA LEU A 255 16.17 -6.15 -29.06
C LEU A 255 15.38 -6.86 -30.16
N LYS A 256 16.06 -7.50 -31.11
CA LYS A 256 15.47 -8.25 -32.23
C LYS A 256 15.78 -9.76 -32.22
N SER A 257 16.49 -10.21 -31.19
CA SER A 257 17.00 -11.58 -31.06
C SER A 257 17.14 -11.92 -29.58
N ASN A 258 18.25 -12.44 -29.08
CA ASN A 258 18.35 -12.98 -27.73
C ASN A 258 19.12 -12.05 -26.79
N LEU A 259 18.53 -11.79 -25.63
CA LEU A 259 19.17 -11.21 -24.46
C LEU A 259 19.11 -12.24 -23.33
N THR A 260 20.26 -12.65 -22.84
CA THR A 260 20.36 -13.46 -21.63
C THR A 260 20.79 -12.56 -20.48
N VAL A 261 20.10 -12.66 -19.34
CA VAL A 261 20.45 -11.92 -18.13
C VAL A 261 20.75 -12.92 -17.03
N ASP A 262 21.96 -12.90 -16.49
CA ASP A 262 22.38 -13.74 -15.37
C ASP A 262 22.33 -12.91 -14.08
N THR A 263 21.38 -13.19 -13.19
CA THR A 263 21.21 -12.56 -11.88
C THR A 263 21.76 -13.45 -10.75
N SER A 264 22.70 -14.35 -11.05
CA SER A 264 23.23 -15.29 -10.05
C SER A 264 24.10 -14.62 -8.99
N LEU A 265 24.70 -13.47 -9.30
CA LEU A 265 25.60 -12.73 -8.39
C LEU A 265 25.01 -11.42 -7.85
N GLY A 266 23.92 -10.93 -8.42
CA GLY A 266 23.26 -9.68 -8.05
C GLY A 266 22.07 -9.38 -8.95
N ASP A 267 21.40 -8.27 -8.68
CA ASP A 267 20.31 -7.80 -9.53
C ASP A 267 20.87 -7.10 -10.78
N VAL A 268 20.10 -7.13 -11.88
CA VAL A 268 20.47 -6.44 -13.13
C VAL A 268 19.43 -5.37 -13.43
N TYR A 269 19.90 -4.14 -13.54
CA TYR A 269 19.11 -2.95 -13.81
C TYR A 269 19.37 -2.48 -15.25
N ILE A 270 18.33 -2.38 -16.06
CA ILE A 270 18.38 -1.73 -17.38
C ILE A 270 17.59 -0.44 -17.29
N ILE A 271 18.25 0.70 -17.40
CA ILE A 271 17.65 2.03 -17.30
C ILE A 271 17.69 2.67 -18.69
N CYS A 272 16.54 2.73 -19.36
CA CYS A 272 16.40 3.25 -20.72
C CYS A 272 15.55 4.54 -20.71
N ASP A 273 16.17 5.66 -21.06
CA ASP A 273 15.50 6.97 -21.13
C ASP A 273 14.55 7.05 -22.34
N GLY A 274 14.83 6.30 -23.41
CA GLY A 274 13.98 6.16 -24.59
C GLY A 274 13.05 4.95 -24.55
N ASN A 275 12.85 4.34 -25.72
CA ASN A 275 11.95 3.21 -25.86
C ASN A 275 12.71 1.88 -25.71
N PHE A 276 12.14 0.98 -24.92
CA PHE A 276 12.56 -0.41 -24.87
C PHE A 276 11.73 -1.24 -25.86
N ASN A 277 12.29 -1.47 -27.05
CA ASN A 277 11.66 -2.20 -28.15
C ASN A 277 12.09 -3.68 -28.13
N HIS A 278 11.21 -4.55 -27.67
CA HIS A 278 11.42 -5.98 -27.51
C HIS A 278 10.72 -6.79 -28.63
N ASP A 279 11.50 -7.32 -29.57
CA ASP A 279 11.10 -8.22 -30.66
C ASP A 279 12.03 -9.45 -30.68
N GLY A 280 12.09 -10.18 -29.56
CA GLY A 280 13.07 -11.25 -29.37
C GLY A 280 12.81 -12.10 -28.14
N THR A 281 13.88 -12.64 -27.56
CA THR A 281 13.84 -13.45 -26.34
C THR A 281 14.68 -12.77 -25.28
N ILE A 282 14.08 -12.52 -24.11
CA ILE A 282 14.76 -12.17 -22.87
C ILE A 282 14.64 -13.37 -21.94
N GLU A 283 15.78 -13.94 -21.55
CA GLU A 283 15.83 -15.09 -20.66
C GLU A 283 16.65 -14.77 -19.42
N VAL A 284 16.03 -14.90 -18.25
CA VAL A 284 16.65 -14.54 -16.96
C VAL A 284 17.03 -15.80 -16.19
N TYR A 285 18.30 -15.88 -15.81
CA TYR A 285 18.89 -16.91 -14.97
C TYR A 285 19.28 -16.30 -13.63
N GLY A 286 19.46 -17.13 -12.59
CA GLY A 286 19.98 -16.68 -11.31
C GLY A 286 18.95 -16.67 -10.20
N GLY A 287 19.24 -15.95 -9.12
CA GLY A 287 18.36 -15.82 -7.96
C GLY A 287 17.98 -14.37 -7.64
N GLY A 288 18.62 -13.39 -8.29
CA GLY A 288 18.26 -11.98 -8.21
C GLY A 288 17.23 -11.58 -9.27
N ASN A 289 17.01 -10.28 -9.37
CA ASN A 289 15.97 -9.67 -10.18
C ASN A 289 16.52 -9.05 -11.47
N LEU A 290 15.72 -9.10 -12.54
CA LEU A 290 15.86 -8.21 -13.67
C LEU A 290 14.88 -7.04 -13.50
N ILE A 291 15.40 -5.82 -13.39
CA ILE A 291 14.61 -4.59 -13.29
C ILE A 291 14.84 -3.74 -14.54
N ILE A 292 13.78 -3.48 -15.30
CA ILE A 292 13.82 -2.63 -16.50
C ILE A 292 13.06 -1.34 -16.20
N TYR A 293 13.72 -0.20 -16.35
CA TYR A 293 13.09 1.12 -16.40
C TYR A 293 13.05 1.59 -17.84
N ALA A 294 11.89 2.00 -18.33
CA ALA A 294 11.74 2.51 -19.69
C ALA A 294 10.74 3.67 -19.75
N ASN A 295 10.95 4.63 -20.64
CA ASN A 295 9.95 5.65 -20.92
C ASN A 295 8.76 5.05 -21.69
N TYR A 296 9.02 4.08 -22.56
CA TYR A 296 7.99 3.30 -23.26
C TYR A 296 8.47 1.87 -23.43
N TYR A 297 7.64 0.89 -23.07
CA TYR A 297 7.97 -0.52 -23.28
C TYR A 297 7.07 -1.10 -24.36
N VAL A 298 7.68 -1.63 -25.42
CA VAL A 298 6.98 -2.29 -26.51
C VAL A 298 7.49 -3.71 -26.65
N SER A 299 6.59 -4.68 -26.50
CA SER A 299 6.83 -6.01 -27.01
C SER A 299 6.05 -6.17 -28.31
N SER A 300 6.74 -6.40 -29.42
CA SER A 300 6.10 -6.60 -30.71
C SER A 300 6.83 -7.66 -31.50
N GLY A 301 6.12 -8.71 -31.93
CA GLY A 301 6.75 -9.76 -32.72
C GLY A 301 5.83 -10.95 -32.98
N ASN A 302 6.33 -11.89 -33.78
CA ASN A 302 5.61 -13.14 -34.06
C ASN A 302 5.88 -14.22 -32.99
N SER A 303 6.89 -14.03 -32.14
CA SER A 303 7.30 -14.95 -31.08
C SER A 303 8.27 -14.22 -30.15
N THR A 304 7.74 -13.38 -29.28
CA THR A 304 8.52 -12.57 -28.33
C THR A 304 8.39 -13.18 -26.94
N THR A 305 9.49 -13.36 -26.21
CA THR A 305 9.45 -13.99 -24.88
C THR A 305 10.23 -13.19 -23.85
N ILE A 306 9.69 -12.99 -22.65
CA ILE A 306 10.43 -12.48 -21.49
C ILE A 306 10.13 -13.39 -20.31
N THR A 307 11.02 -14.33 -20.04
CA THR A 307 10.74 -15.44 -19.12
C THR A 307 11.92 -15.69 -18.20
N LYS A 308 11.62 -16.11 -16.97
CA LYS A 308 12.62 -16.75 -16.10
C LYS A 308 12.92 -18.16 -16.58
N HIS A 309 14.16 -18.59 -16.45
CA HIS A 309 14.57 -19.94 -16.83
C HIS A 309 14.02 -20.98 -15.83
N ASP A 310 13.38 -22.04 -16.34
CA ASP A 310 12.66 -23.08 -15.57
C ASP A 310 13.45 -23.70 -14.40
N SER A 311 14.77 -23.73 -14.49
CA SER A 311 15.62 -24.36 -13.47
C SER A 311 15.85 -23.52 -12.22
N LEU A 312 15.45 -22.24 -12.20
CA LEU A 312 15.78 -21.29 -11.14
C LEU A 312 14.54 -20.44 -10.77
N PRO A 313 13.67 -20.92 -9.88
CA PRO A 313 12.33 -20.35 -9.68
C PRO A 313 12.31 -18.96 -9.04
N ASN A 314 13.42 -18.54 -8.43
CA ASN A 314 13.47 -17.34 -7.59
C ASN A 314 13.76 -16.06 -8.38
N ALA A 315 14.28 -16.14 -9.60
CA ALA A 315 14.50 -14.95 -10.40
C ALA A 315 13.16 -14.29 -10.75
N GLN A 316 13.09 -12.97 -10.60
CA GLN A 316 11.91 -12.18 -10.93
C GLN A 316 12.23 -11.11 -11.96
N ILE A 317 11.18 -10.68 -12.64
CA ILE A 317 11.27 -9.70 -13.72
C ILE A 317 10.30 -8.57 -13.38
N PHE A 318 10.82 -7.34 -13.38
CA PHE A 318 10.03 -6.14 -13.14
C PHE A 318 10.26 -5.15 -14.27
N VAL A 319 9.17 -4.65 -14.86
CA VAL A 319 9.21 -3.63 -15.92
C VAL A 319 8.46 -2.40 -15.42
N TRP A 320 9.22 -1.32 -15.19
CA TRP A 320 8.75 -0.03 -14.70
C TRP A 320 8.73 0.99 -15.86
N VAL A 321 7.52 1.34 -16.31
CA VAL A 321 7.31 2.31 -17.39
C VAL A 321 6.88 3.66 -16.84
N PHE A 322 7.76 4.66 -16.95
CA PHE A 322 7.54 5.99 -16.37
C PHE A 322 6.99 7.02 -17.35
N GLY A 323 6.99 6.73 -18.65
CA GLY A 323 6.51 7.66 -19.66
C GLY A 323 5.01 7.59 -19.95
N PRO A 324 4.47 8.61 -20.63
CA PRO A 324 3.05 8.70 -20.95
C PRO A 324 2.61 7.71 -22.05
N ASN A 325 3.56 7.13 -22.79
CA ASN A 325 3.25 6.17 -23.85
C ASN A 325 2.86 4.79 -23.27
N GLY A 326 3.28 4.48 -22.04
CA GLY A 326 2.83 3.31 -21.29
C GLY A 326 3.39 1.97 -21.77
N LEU A 327 2.61 0.91 -21.61
CA LEU A 327 3.03 -0.46 -21.85
C LEU A 327 2.28 -1.03 -23.05
N ASP A 328 2.98 -1.54 -24.07
CA ASP A 328 2.34 -2.19 -25.22
C ASP A 328 2.91 -3.59 -25.42
N LEU A 329 2.17 -4.59 -24.96
CA LEU A 329 2.45 -6.00 -25.24
C LEU A 329 1.62 -6.41 -26.46
N GLY A 330 2.28 -6.74 -27.57
CA GLY A 330 1.68 -6.92 -28.87
C GLY A 330 2.21 -8.12 -29.67
N GLY A 331 1.33 -8.81 -30.39
CA GLY A 331 1.72 -9.91 -31.29
C GLY A 331 1.56 -11.27 -30.64
N THR A 332 2.57 -12.14 -30.74
CA THR A 332 2.60 -13.42 -30.00
C THR A 332 3.65 -13.30 -28.89
N VAL A 333 3.21 -13.10 -27.65
CA VAL A 333 4.10 -12.80 -26.52
C VAL A 333 3.93 -13.83 -25.41
N GLU A 334 5.04 -14.33 -24.87
CA GLU A 334 5.08 -15.06 -23.60
C GLU A 334 5.87 -14.24 -22.59
N ALA A 335 5.25 -13.85 -21.48
CA ALA A 335 5.86 -12.96 -20.51
C ALA A 335 5.66 -13.49 -19.08
N SER A 336 6.65 -13.30 -18.22
CA SER A 336 6.55 -13.52 -16.79
C SER A 336 7.03 -12.28 -16.02
N GLY A 337 6.36 -11.92 -14.93
CA GLY A 337 6.82 -10.84 -14.04
C GLY A 337 5.79 -9.75 -13.76
N GLY A 338 6.26 -8.69 -13.09
CA GLY A 338 5.47 -7.52 -12.73
C GLY A 338 5.68 -6.38 -13.73
N PHE A 339 4.59 -5.88 -14.31
CA PHE A 339 4.62 -4.77 -15.26
C PHE A 339 3.86 -3.59 -14.66
N TYR A 340 4.52 -2.45 -14.50
CA TYR A 340 3.95 -1.24 -13.94
C TYR A 340 4.09 -0.07 -14.92
N ALA A 341 2.99 0.61 -15.23
CA ALA A 341 2.99 1.88 -15.96
C ALA A 341 2.42 2.99 -15.06
N ASP A 342 3.26 3.95 -14.66
CA ASP A 342 2.91 5.01 -13.70
C ASP A 342 1.77 5.89 -14.21
N ILE A 343 2.05 6.60 -15.31
CA ILE A 343 1.09 7.54 -15.94
C ILE A 343 0.54 7.03 -17.27
N GLY A 344 1.18 6.02 -17.84
CA GLY A 344 0.82 5.45 -19.14
C GLY A 344 -0.28 4.40 -19.02
N ASP A 345 -0.96 4.17 -20.15
CA ASP A 345 -1.92 3.07 -20.27
C ASP A 345 -1.18 1.77 -20.64
N ALA A 346 -1.78 0.61 -20.33
CA ALA A 346 -1.31 -0.69 -20.79
C ALA A 346 -2.22 -1.27 -21.86
N SER A 347 -1.60 -1.77 -22.93
CA SER A 347 -2.23 -2.44 -24.06
C SER A 347 -1.69 -3.86 -24.16
N ILE A 348 -2.55 -4.86 -23.96
CA ILE A 348 -2.27 -6.28 -24.14
C ILE A 348 -3.04 -6.70 -25.40
N LYS A 349 -2.35 -6.93 -26.52
CA LYS A 349 -2.99 -7.21 -27.82
C LYS A 349 -2.37 -8.40 -28.56
N GLY A 350 -3.22 -9.27 -29.11
CA GLY A 350 -2.78 -10.41 -29.92
C GLY A 350 -2.92 -11.73 -29.16
N THR A 351 -1.95 -12.62 -29.29
CA THR A 351 -1.93 -13.93 -28.63
C THR A 351 -0.86 -13.89 -27.54
N ILE A 352 -1.27 -13.51 -26.33
CA ILE A 352 -0.35 -13.25 -25.22
C ILE A 352 -0.59 -14.25 -24.12
N THR A 353 0.48 -14.83 -23.58
CA THR A 353 0.48 -15.57 -22.31
C THR A 353 1.31 -14.76 -21.34
N LEU A 354 0.68 -14.20 -20.31
CA LEU A 354 1.37 -13.47 -19.25
C LEU A 354 1.18 -14.20 -17.92
N SER A 355 2.25 -14.46 -17.20
CA SER A 355 2.24 -14.96 -15.82
C SER A 355 2.76 -13.86 -14.89
N GLY A 356 1.90 -13.28 -14.05
CA GLY A 356 2.26 -12.16 -13.20
C GLY A 356 1.18 -11.11 -13.10
N SER A 357 1.61 -9.84 -13.09
CA SER A 357 0.74 -8.71 -12.78
C SER A 357 0.97 -7.55 -13.75
N VAL A 358 -0.12 -6.89 -14.15
CA VAL A 358 -0.05 -5.61 -14.87
C VAL A 358 -0.79 -4.54 -14.10
N ILE A 359 -0.10 -3.44 -13.83
CA ILE A 359 -0.62 -2.28 -13.15
C ILE A 359 -0.43 -1.07 -14.05
N ALA A 360 -1.49 -0.31 -14.33
CA ALA A 360 -1.42 0.83 -15.23
C ALA A 360 -2.48 1.90 -14.95
N ASN A 361 -2.43 3.01 -15.69
CA ASN A 361 -3.48 4.02 -15.62
C ASN A 361 -4.82 3.47 -16.17
N ASN A 362 -4.85 3.02 -17.43
CA ASN A 362 -5.94 2.21 -17.97
C ASN A 362 -5.36 0.92 -18.55
N ILE A 363 -6.14 -0.17 -18.56
CA ILE A 363 -5.72 -1.45 -19.15
C ILE A 363 -6.66 -1.83 -20.29
N LYS A 364 -6.10 -2.20 -21.44
CA LYS A 364 -6.87 -2.71 -22.57
C LYS A 364 -6.35 -4.09 -22.98
N VAL A 365 -7.20 -5.10 -22.83
CA VAL A 365 -6.93 -6.48 -23.25
C VAL A 365 -7.67 -6.79 -24.54
N THR A 366 -6.94 -7.18 -25.59
CA THR A 366 -7.50 -7.53 -26.89
C THR A 366 -6.87 -8.77 -27.52
N GLY A 367 -7.66 -9.48 -28.32
CA GLY A 367 -7.20 -10.70 -28.99
C GLY A 367 -7.42 -11.96 -28.16
N ASP A 368 -6.53 -12.94 -28.34
CA ASP A 368 -6.56 -14.27 -27.74
C ASP A 368 -5.55 -14.34 -26.57
N SER A 369 -5.74 -13.54 -25.53
CA SER A 369 -4.80 -13.39 -24.41
C SER A 369 -5.16 -14.24 -23.18
N THR A 370 -4.15 -14.80 -22.52
CA THR A 370 -4.24 -15.49 -21.24
C THR A 370 -3.34 -14.75 -20.24
N VAL A 371 -3.90 -14.31 -19.12
CA VAL A 371 -3.14 -13.70 -18.02
C VAL A 371 -3.37 -14.53 -16.78
N ASN A 372 -2.31 -15.12 -16.25
CA ASN A 372 -2.34 -15.93 -15.04
C ASN A 372 -1.70 -15.16 -13.90
N SER A 373 -2.29 -15.24 -12.71
CA SER A 373 -1.69 -14.72 -11.50
C SER A 373 -0.42 -15.50 -11.17
N GLU A 374 0.64 -14.77 -10.86
CA GLU A 374 1.85 -15.31 -10.27
C GLU A 374 2.20 -14.44 -9.07
N GLU A 375 2.58 -15.08 -7.95
CA GLU A 375 3.04 -14.36 -6.77
C GLU A 375 4.43 -13.80 -7.06
N LEU A 376 4.59 -12.48 -6.85
CA LEU A 376 5.85 -11.76 -7.02
C LEU A 376 6.34 -11.31 -5.64
N GLU A 377 7.63 -11.48 -5.39
CA GLU A 377 8.31 -11.02 -4.17
C GLU A 377 8.91 -9.66 -4.49
N ASP A 378 8.11 -8.60 -4.32
CA ASP A 378 8.47 -7.23 -4.71
C ASP A 378 9.11 -6.40 -3.60
N GLU A 379 9.50 -7.04 -2.50
CA GLU A 379 10.18 -6.40 -1.37
C GLU A 379 11.51 -5.79 -1.84
N GLY A 380 11.64 -4.47 -1.70
CA GLY A 380 12.84 -3.73 -2.08
C GLY A 380 12.92 -3.33 -3.57
N VAL A 381 12.03 -3.84 -4.43
CA VAL A 381 11.97 -3.46 -5.85
C VAL A 381 10.85 -2.46 -6.12
N ALA A 382 9.69 -2.64 -5.49
CA ALA A 382 8.60 -1.68 -5.59
C ALA A 382 8.96 -0.39 -4.82
N PRO A 383 8.56 0.80 -5.32
CA PRO A 383 8.67 2.03 -4.55
C PRO A 383 8.00 1.80 -3.20
N ASP A 384 8.64 2.24 -2.10
CA ASP A 384 8.08 2.10 -0.76
C ASP A 384 6.64 2.59 -0.74
N VAL A 385 5.72 1.63 -0.81
CA VAL A 385 4.31 1.92 -0.73
C VAL A 385 4.07 2.38 0.69
N VAL A 386 3.60 3.61 0.85
CA VAL A 386 3.17 4.07 2.17
C VAL A 386 2.00 3.15 2.56
N GLU A 387 2.21 2.29 3.57
CA GLU A 387 1.12 1.54 4.17
C GLU A 387 0.14 2.56 4.71
N GLU A 388 -0.91 2.82 3.95
CA GLU A 388 -1.96 3.70 4.42
C GLU A 388 -2.87 2.89 5.34
N TYR A 389 -2.70 3.15 6.63
CA TYR A 389 -3.61 2.65 7.63
C TYR A 389 -4.95 3.38 7.50
N ARG A 390 -6.06 2.64 7.62
CA ARG A 390 -7.39 3.23 7.73
C ARG A 390 -7.99 2.92 9.09
N ILE A 391 -8.71 3.90 9.64
CA ILE A 391 -9.48 3.72 10.87
C ILE A 391 -10.65 2.79 10.56
N SER A 392 -10.59 1.54 11.00
CA SER A 392 -11.61 0.54 10.67
C SER A 392 -12.79 0.57 11.66
N ILE A 393 -12.54 0.68 12.97
CA ILE A 393 -13.56 0.57 14.02
C ILE A 393 -13.15 1.37 15.26
N TRP A 394 -14.13 2.07 15.86
CA TRP A 394 -14.06 2.60 17.22
C TRP A 394 -14.72 1.61 18.19
N GLY A 395 -13.97 1.14 19.18
CA GLY A 395 -14.50 0.35 20.30
C GLY A 395 -14.61 1.18 21.57
N ASP A 396 -15.75 1.06 22.26
CA ASP A 396 -15.95 1.54 23.64
C ASP A 396 -15.61 0.46 24.68
#